data_AF-H0ZP29-F1
#
_entry.id   AF-H0ZP29-F1
#
_cell.length_a   1.000
_cell.length_b   1.000
_cell.length_c   1.000
_cell.angle_alpha   90.00
_cell.angle_beta   90.00
_cell.angle_gamma   90.00
#
_symmetry.space_group_name_H-M   'P 1'
#
loop_
_entity.id
_entity.type
_entity.pdbx_description
1 polymer ?
#
loop_
_entity_poly.entity_id
_entity_poly.type
_entity_poly.pdbx_seq_one_letter_code
_entity_poly.pdbx_strand_id
1 'polypeptide(L)'
;MEKLREELRMWKNRVKEAETVKVDLLSKLSAADSEEKKLTELREQEKQRRDRIISWERELLLLRQENTELKKEIEKLKEDLEEHSSQDNPLEIKKKVAEMKLKFTHLKEMKDDGAKMAMDTHCVFGAATKVPFRLNQNQALLTFEDEEVALRLTKRSKHCVNLDDRTANVTVKPFEFDMGFQFELHVTVSGTKINVSDIPELPIPEDWMRDKLELCFYKTEQAKGGKRIGENGHPTTRSCWDSCLSTLPRTWR
;
A
#
# COMPACT_ATOMS: atom_id res chain seq x y z
N MET A 1 36.08 -89.45 -62.46
CA MET A 1 34.87 -88.62 -62.58
C MET A 1 34.13 -88.47 -61.25
N GLU A 2 33.85 -89.56 -60.52
CA GLU A 2 33.12 -89.50 -59.23
C GLU A 2 33.81 -88.65 -58.14
N LYS A 3 35.12 -88.83 -57.92
CA LYS A 3 35.89 -88.08 -56.90
C LYS A 3 35.83 -86.55 -57.09
N LEU A 4 35.99 -86.09 -58.33
CA LEU A 4 35.92 -84.67 -58.68
C LEU A 4 34.53 -84.08 -58.44
N ARG A 5 33.46 -84.88 -58.60
CA ARG A 5 32.08 -84.44 -58.30
C ARG A 5 31.86 -84.29 -56.81
N GLU A 6 32.41 -85.19 -56.00
CA GLU A 6 32.33 -85.13 -54.54
C GLU A 6 33.10 -83.92 -53.99
N GLU A 7 34.32 -83.69 -54.48
CA GLU A 7 35.11 -82.51 -54.13
C GLU A 7 34.37 -81.21 -54.51
N LEU A 8 33.80 -81.14 -55.72
CA LEU A 8 33.00 -79.99 -56.15
C LEU A 8 31.80 -79.76 -55.23
N ARG A 9 31.13 -80.83 -54.77
CA ARG A 9 30.02 -80.75 -53.82
C ARG A 9 30.47 -80.21 -52.46
N MET A 10 31.59 -80.71 -51.94
CA MET A 10 32.20 -80.22 -50.70
C MET A 10 32.55 -78.74 -50.78
N TRP A 11 33.20 -78.30 -51.87
CA TRP A 11 33.55 -76.89 -52.06
C TRP A 11 32.30 -76.01 -52.19
N LYS A 12 31.26 -76.47 -52.89
CA LYS A 12 29.98 -75.74 -52.97
C LYS A 12 29.31 -75.57 -51.60
N ASN A 13 29.33 -76.61 -50.76
CA ASN A 13 28.79 -76.51 -49.41
C ASN A 13 29.59 -75.53 -48.54
N ARG A 14 30.92 -75.59 -48.60
CA ARG A 14 31.80 -74.65 -47.87
C ARG A 14 31.61 -73.21 -48.30
N VAL A 15 31.41 -72.96 -49.60
CA VAL A 15 31.11 -71.62 -50.11
C VAL A 15 29.77 -71.12 -49.57
N LYS A 16 28.73 -71.97 -49.58
CA LYS A 16 27.42 -71.59 -49.01
C LYS A 16 27.51 -71.28 -47.51
N GLU A 17 28.25 -72.08 -46.75
CA GLU A 17 28.49 -71.83 -45.32
C GLU A 17 29.28 -70.53 -45.08
N ALA A 18 30.29 -70.26 -45.91
CA ALA A 18 31.04 -69.01 -45.83
C ALA A 18 30.17 -67.79 -46.18
N GLU A 19 29.27 -67.93 -47.16
CA GLU A 19 28.32 -66.89 -47.55
C GLU A 19 27.30 -66.60 -46.45
N THR A 20 26.76 -67.62 -45.78
CA THR A 20 25.82 -67.40 -44.66
C THR A 20 26.49 -66.71 -43.48
N VAL A 21 27.71 -67.14 -43.11
CA VAL A 21 28.50 -66.50 -42.05
C VAL A 21 28.83 -65.05 -42.43
N LYS A 22 29.19 -64.77 -43.68
CA LYS A 22 29.46 -63.40 -44.15
C LYS A 22 28.24 -62.49 -43.98
N VAL A 23 27.05 -62.96 -44.34
CA VAL A 23 25.81 -62.17 -44.19
C VAL A 23 25.50 -61.90 -42.71
N ASP A 24 25.65 -62.90 -41.84
CA ASP A 24 25.45 -62.75 -40.39
C ASP A 24 26.44 -61.73 -39.78
N LEU A 25 27.72 -61.78 -40.17
CA LEU A 25 28.73 -60.82 -39.71
C LEU A 25 28.45 -59.40 -40.20
N LEU A 26 28.02 -59.23 -41.46
CA LEU A 26 27.64 -57.91 -41.99
C LEU A 26 26.43 -57.33 -41.26
N SER A 27 25.44 -58.17 -40.95
CA SER A 27 24.28 -57.75 -40.14
C SER A 27 24.71 -57.30 -38.75
N LYS A 28 25.59 -58.05 -38.08
CA LYS A 28 26.12 -57.71 -36.75
C LYS A 28 26.93 -56.41 -36.75
N LEU A 29 27.77 -56.21 -37.77
CA LEU A 29 28.56 -54.98 -37.91
C LEU A 29 27.65 -53.75 -38.07
N SER A 30 26.62 -53.84 -38.92
CA SER A 30 25.66 -52.74 -39.11
C SER A 30 24.89 -52.38 -37.82
N ALA A 31 24.56 -53.38 -37.01
CA ALA A 31 23.92 -53.18 -35.72
C ALA A 31 24.88 -52.51 -34.73
N ALA A 32 26.14 -52.93 -34.68
CA ALA A 32 27.15 -52.33 -33.81
C ALA A 32 27.40 -50.85 -34.13
N ASP A 33 27.52 -50.49 -35.41
CA ASP A 33 27.69 -49.09 -35.85
C ASP A 33 26.48 -48.21 -35.45
N SER A 34 25.26 -48.78 -35.52
CA SER A 34 24.05 -48.10 -35.08
C SER A 34 24.03 -47.87 -33.56
N GLU A 35 24.45 -48.85 -32.77
CA GLU A 35 24.52 -48.72 -31.31
C GLU A 35 25.60 -47.73 -30.87
N GLU A 36 26.75 -47.70 -31.54
CA GLU A 36 27.81 -46.72 -31.27
C GLU A 36 27.33 -45.28 -31.51
N LYS A 37 26.61 -45.04 -32.63
CA LYS A 37 26.00 -43.73 -32.91
C LYS A 37 25.04 -43.30 -31.80
N LYS A 38 24.12 -44.18 -31.39
CA LYS A 38 23.18 -43.90 -30.28
C LYS A 38 23.92 -43.58 -28.98
N LEU A 39 25.00 -44.32 -28.67
CA LEU A 39 25.80 -44.09 -27.48
C LEU A 39 26.48 -42.71 -27.49
N THR A 40 27.00 -42.29 -28.64
CA THR A 40 27.60 -40.94 -28.77
C THR A 40 26.58 -39.82 -28.62
N GLU A 41 25.38 -40.00 -29.16
CA GLU A 41 24.28 -39.03 -29.06
C GLU A 41 23.78 -38.88 -27.61
N LEU A 42 23.58 -40.01 -26.91
CA LEU A 42 23.24 -40.00 -25.48
C LEU A 42 24.31 -39.32 -24.62
N ARG A 43 25.59 -39.54 -24.95
CA ARG A 43 26.69 -38.90 -24.23
C ARG A 43 26.70 -37.39 -24.41
N GLU A 44 26.45 -36.91 -25.63
CA GLU A 44 26.36 -35.47 -25.91
C GLU A 44 25.13 -34.86 -25.23
N GLN A 45 23.98 -35.54 -25.25
CA GLN A 45 22.78 -35.09 -24.55
C GLN A 45 23.01 -34.97 -23.03
N GLU A 46 23.68 -35.95 -22.40
CA GLU A 46 23.99 -35.87 -20.97
C GLU A 46 25.01 -34.79 -20.65
N LYS A 47 25.94 -34.50 -21.58
CA LYS A 47 26.86 -33.36 -21.44
C LYS A 47 26.10 -32.03 -21.45
N GLN A 48 25.21 -31.84 -22.43
CA GLN A 48 24.35 -30.65 -22.48
C GLN A 48 23.48 -30.50 -21.24
N ARG A 49 22.93 -31.60 -20.71
CA ARG A 49 22.14 -31.60 -19.49
C ARG A 49 22.97 -31.16 -18.29
N ARG A 50 24.21 -31.64 -18.17
CA ARG A 50 25.17 -31.22 -17.14
C ARG A 50 25.54 -29.74 -17.26
N ASP A 51 25.82 -29.27 -18.46
CA ASP A 51 26.17 -27.85 -18.69
C ASP A 51 25.01 -26.93 -18.29
N ARG A 52 23.75 -27.32 -18.58
CA ARG A 52 22.56 -26.59 -18.12
C ARG A 52 22.43 -26.57 -16.60
N ILE A 53 22.67 -27.71 -15.93
CA ILE A 53 22.63 -27.79 -14.46
C ILE A 53 23.67 -26.84 -13.86
N ILE A 54 24.92 -26.87 -14.35
CA ILE A 54 25.99 -25.98 -13.87
C ILE A 54 25.62 -24.51 -14.10
N SER A 55 25.01 -24.19 -15.25
CA SER A 55 24.52 -22.84 -15.53
C SER A 55 23.46 -22.39 -14.51
N TRP A 56 22.45 -23.23 -14.25
CA TRP A 56 21.40 -22.91 -13.27
C TRP A 56 21.91 -22.84 -11.84
N GLU A 57 22.89 -23.68 -11.46
CA GLU A 57 23.52 -23.61 -10.14
C GLU A 57 24.24 -22.27 -9.92
N ARG A 58 24.91 -21.74 -10.94
CA ARG A 58 25.54 -20.42 -10.88
C ARG A 58 24.51 -19.31 -10.75
N GLU A 59 23.44 -19.36 -11.53
CA GLU A 59 22.36 -18.37 -11.47
C GLU A 59 21.64 -18.41 -10.12
N LEU A 60 21.39 -19.60 -9.57
CA LEU A 60 20.83 -19.78 -8.24
C LEU A 60 21.75 -19.21 -7.14
N LEU A 61 23.07 -19.36 -7.29
CA LEU A 61 24.04 -18.79 -6.34
C LEU A 61 24.00 -17.26 -6.37
N LEU A 62 23.97 -16.65 -7.57
CA LEU A 62 23.86 -15.21 -7.74
C LEU A 62 22.56 -14.67 -7.13
N LEU A 63 21.42 -15.30 -7.44
CA LEU A 63 20.12 -14.91 -6.89
C LEU A 63 20.08 -15.07 -5.36
N ARG A 64 20.73 -16.09 -4.80
CA ARG A 64 20.84 -16.24 -3.35
C ARG A 64 21.65 -15.10 -2.75
N GLN A 65 22.77 -14.73 -3.35
CA GLN A 65 23.57 -13.60 -2.89
C GLN A 65 22.76 -12.30 -2.94
N GLU A 66 22.13 -11.98 -4.06
CA GLU A 66 21.29 -10.78 -4.21
C GLU A 66 20.15 -10.75 -3.18
N ASN A 67 19.48 -11.89 -2.94
CA ASN A 67 18.48 -12.00 -1.88
C ASN A 67 19.04 -11.72 -0.48
N THR A 68 20.29 -12.10 -0.19
CA THR A 68 20.92 -11.75 1.09
C THR A 68 21.24 -10.27 1.21
N GLU A 69 21.61 -9.61 0.11
CA GLU A 69 21.88 -8.17 0.07
C GLU A 69 20.59 -7.37 0.23
N LEU A 70 19.54 -7.71 -0.53
CA LEU A 70 18.22 -7.08 -0.42
C LEU A 70 17.63 -7.25 0.99
N LYS A 71 17.78 -8.43 1.61
CA LYS A 71 17.33 -8.64 2.99
C LYS A 71 18.05 -7.73 3.99
N LYS A 72 19.35 -7.51 3.82
CA LYS A 72 20.11 -6.58 4.67
C LYS A 72 19.65 -5.14 4.46
N GLU A 73 19.40 -4.73 3.22
CA GLU A 73 18.92 -3.38 2.93
C GLU A 73 17.52 -3.15 3.51
N ILE A 74 16.64 -4.14 3.43
CA ILE A 74 15.31 -4.08 4.06
C ILE A 74 15.43 -3.94 5.58
N GLU A 75 16.31 -4.71 6.22
CA GLU A 75 16.51 -4.62 7.68
C GLU A 75 17.04 -3.24 8.06
N LYS A 76 18.05 -2.74 7.33
CA LYS A 76 18.60 -1.41 7.53
C LYS A 76 17.56 -0.29 7.36
N LEU A 77 16.76 -0.35 6.29
CA LEU A 77 15.68 0.63 6.07
C LEU A 77 14.61 0.56 7.15
N LYS A 78 14.35 -0.61 7.73
CA LYS A 78 13.45 -0.74 8.88
C LYS A 78 14.05 -0.13 10.14
N GLU A 79 15.34 -0.36 10.42
CA GLU A 79 16.05 0.26 11.53
C GLU A 79 16.05 1.80 11.38
N ASP A 80 16.39 2.32 10.20
CA ASP A 80 16.35 3.76 9.88
C ASP A 80 14.91 4.31 10.08
N LEU A 81 13.89 3.58 9.63
CA LEU A 81 12.49 3.97 9.81
C LEU A 81 12.07 3.97 11.28
N GLU A 82 12.50 2.98 12.06
CA GLU A 82 12.23 2.91 13.50
C GLU A 82 12.95 4.03 14.25
N GLU A 83 14.20 4.33 13.91
CA GLU A 83 14.97 5.47 14.45
C GLU A 83 14.27 6.81 14.15
N HIS A 84 13.84 7.01 12.89
CA HIS A 84 13.10 8.20 12.48
C HIS A 84 11.66 8.26 13.02
N SER A 85 11.04 7.12 13.33
CA SER A 85 9.71 7.11 13.99
C SER A 85 9.79 7.33 15.51
N SER A 86 10.95 7.00 16.10
CA SER A 86 11.27 7.27 17.51
C SER A 86 11.60 8.74 17.73
N GLN A 87 12.14 9.43 16.71
CA GLN A 87 12.15 10.88 16.63
C GLN A 87 10.77 11.39 16.22
N ASP A 88 9.89 11.60 17.22
CA ASP A 88 8.65 12.38 17.13
C ASP A 88 7.99 12.43 15.74
N ASN A 89 7.06 11.50 15.48
CA ASN A 89 6.14 11.53 14.34
C ASN A 89 5.82 12.98 13.90
N PRO A 90 6.32 13.46 12.74
CA PRO A 90 6.04 14.82 12.26
C PRO A 90 4.54 15.07 12.02
N LEU A 91 3.74 14.00 12.04
CA LEU A 91 2.32 13.97 11.75
C LEU A 91 1.44 13.96 13.01
N GLU A 92 1.98 13.70 14.19
CA GLU A 92 1.22 13.81 15.45
C GLU A 92 1.48 15.15 16.13
N ILE A 93 0.79 16.20 15.66
CA ILE A 93 0.68 17.44 16.41
C ILE A 93 -0.18 17.17 17.65
N LYS A 94 0.43 16.67 18.73
CA LYS A 94 -0.18 16.55 20.06
C LYS A 94 -0.20 17.92 20.75
N LYS A 95 -0.85 18.91 20.13
CA LYS A 95 -1.07 20.21 20.77
C LYS A 95 -2.38 20.12 21.54
N LYS A 96 -2.35 20.37 22.85
CA LYS A 96 -3.57 20.57 23.65
C LYS A 96 -4.22 21.86 23.15
N VAL A 97 -5.17 21.74 22.23
CA VAL A 97 -5.95 22.86 21.72
C VAL A 97 -7.21 22.98 22.56
N ALA A 98 -7.55 24.19 23.00
CA ALA A 98 -8.83 24.45 23.65
C ALA A 98 -10.00 24.09 22.71
N GLU A 99 -11.16 23.71 23.24
CA GLU A 99 -12.36 23.44 22.42
C GLU A 99 -12.59 24.57 21.41
N MET A 100 -12.41 24.28 20.11
CA MET A 100 -12.49 25.26 19.03
C MET A 100 -13.76 25.03 18.20
N LYS A 101 -14.55 26.08 18.03
CA LYS A 101 -15.74 26.05 17.17
C LYS A 101 -15.31 26.00 15.70
N LEU A 102 -15.50 24.84 15.07
CA LEU A 102 -15.28 24.66 13.63
C LEU A 102 -16.26 25.51 12.83
N LYS A 103 -15.78 26.06 11.72
CA LYS A 103 -16.63 26.76 10.75
C LYS A 103 -16.70 25.93 9.48
N PHE A 104 -17.92 25.65 9.04
CA PHE A 104 -18.17 25.08 7.72
C PHE A 104 -17.68 26.08 6.66
N THR A 105 -16.75 25.66 5.80
CA THR A 105 -16.20 26.55 4.78
C THR A 105 -16.96 26.41 3.48
N HIS A 106 -17.12 25.19 2.98
CA HIS A 106 -17.88 24.93 1.75
C HIS A 106 -18.21 23.44 1.58
N LEU A 107 -19.23 23.18 0.75
CA LEU A 107 -19.53 21.87 0.20
C LEU A 107 -18.76 21.72 -1.11
N LYS A 108 -18.01 20.63 -1.29
CA LYS A 108 -17.29 20.37 -2.54
C LYS A 108 -18.15 19.49 -3.44
N GLU A 109 -18.71 20.07 -4.50
CA GLU A 109 -19.40 19.32 -5.55
C GLU A 109 -18.35 18.56 -6.38
N MET A 110 -18.41 17.23 -6.39
CA MET A 110 -17.65 16.44 -7.35
C MET A 110 -18.40 16.44 -8.68
N LYS A 111 -17.75 16.90 -9.74
CA LYS A 111 -18.20 16.64 -11.11
C LYS A 111 -17.87 15.17 -11.40
N ASP A 112 -18.86 14.30 -11.27
CA ASP A 112 -18.74 12.88 -11.62
C ASP A 112 -18.85 12.72 -13.14
N ASP A 113 -17.74 12.35 -13.78
CA ASP A 113 -17.62 12.07 -15.20
C ASP A 113 -18.00 10.60 -15.48
N GLY A 114 -19.22 10.22 -15.11
CA GLY A 114 -19.89 9.07 -15.69
C GLY A 114 -19.84 7.74 -14.93
N ALA A 115 -19.76 7.71 -13.59
CA ALA A 115 -19.97 6.45 -12.87
C ALA A 115 -20.77 6.61 -11.57
N LYS A 116 -22.09 6.44 -11.71
CA LYS A 116 -22.98 5.90 -10.69
C LYS A 116 -23.12 6.78 -9.44
N MET A 117 -23.81 7.92 -9.58
CA MET A 117 -24.47 8.68 -8.49
C MET A 117 -23.81 8.46 -7.14
N ALA A 118 -22.56 8.89 -7.00
CA ALA A 118 -21.91 8.92 -5.69
C ALA A 118 -22.63 10.01 -4.89
N MET A 119 -23.68 9.63 -4.17
CA MET A 119 -24.46 10.46 -3.24
C MET A 119 -23.62 10.91 -2.03
N ASP A 120 -22.30 10.83 -2.13
CA ASP A 120 -21.38 11.09 -1.05
C ASP A 120 -21.21 12.61 -0.92
N THR A 121 -21.45 13.10 0.29
CA THR A 121 -21.38 14.53 0.61
C THR A 121 -20.00 14.84 1.16
N HIS A 122 -19.23 15.67 0.46
CA HIS A 122 -17.90 16.10 0.89
C HIS A 122 -17.96 17.47 1.60
N CYS A 123 -17.72 17.46 2.91
CA CYS A 123 -17.70 18.63 3.77
C CYS A 123 -16.27 19.02 4.14
N VAL A 124 -15.95 20.31 4.05
CA VAL A 124 -14.66 20.85 4.54
C VAL A 124 -14.94 21.76 5.74
N PHE A 125 -14.21 21.53 6.83
CA PHE A 125 -14.27 22.33 8.04
C PHE A 125 -12.91 23.00 8.29
N GLY A 126 -12.92 24.32 8.46
CA GLY A 126 -11.70 25.08 8.75
C GLY A 126 -11.54 25.35 10.25
N ALA A 127 -10.31 25.21 10.74
CA ALA A 127 -9.89 25.65 12.06
C ALA A 127 -8.63 26.52 11.94
N ALA A 128 -8.67 27.74 12.48
CA ALA A 128 -7.52 28.64 12.51
C ALA A 128 -7.39 29.27 13.91
N THR A 129 -6.22 29.11 14.54
CA THR A 129 -5.94 29.78 15.82
C THR A 129 -5.67 31.25 15.58
N LYS A 130 -6.41 32.14 16.24
CA LYS A 130 -6.02 33.54 16.36
C LYS A 130 -5.13 33.66 17.58
N VAL A 131 -3.85 33.98 17.40
CA VAL A 131 -2.91 34.20 18.49
C VAL A 131 -2.95 35.70 18.83
N PRO A 132 -3.60 36.10 19.94
CA PRO A 132 -3.69 37.50 20.31
C PRO A 132 -2.34 37.97 20.87
N PHE A 133 -1.72 38.96 20.24
CA PHE A 133 -0.57 39.65 20.81
C PHE A 133 -0.96 41.06 21.24
N ARG A 134 -0.33 41.55 22.31
CA ARG A 134 -0.52 42.91 22.83
C ARG A 134 0.78 43.68 22.70
N LEU A 135 0.73 44.83 22.06
CA LEU A 135 1.82 45.80 22.05
C LEU A 135 1.59 46.81 23.17
N ASN A 136 2.63 47.10 23.94
CA ASN A 136 2.56 48.17 24.94
C ASN A 136 2.69 49.54 24.28
N GLN A 137 2.35 50.59 25.03
CA GLN A 137 2.64 51.96 24.60
C GLN A 137 4.15 52.11 24.33
N ASN A 138 4.50 52.67 23.16
CA ASN A 138 5.86 52.82 22.63
C ASN A 138 6.50 51.54 22.05
N GLN A 139 5.70 50.53 21.71
CA GLN A 139 6.15 49.36 20.95
C GLN A 139 5.48 49.30 19.58
N ALA A 140 6.21 48.85 18.58
CA ALA A 140 5.72 48.61 17.23
C ALA A 140 6.22 47.25 16.75
N LEU A 141 5.38 46.55 15.98
CA LEU A 141 5.74 45.32 15.29
C LEU A 141 6.00 45.65 13.82
N LEU A 142 7.18 45.27 13.33
CA LEU A 142 7.54 45.40 11.93
C LEU A 142 7.62 43.99 11.33
N THR A 143 7.05 43.83 10.14
CA THR A 143 7.16 42.62 9.34
C THR A 143 7.96 42.96 8.08
N PHE A 144 8.87 42.07 7.71
CA PHE A 144 9.71 42.21 6.52
C PHE A 144 9.45 41.01 5.62
N GLU A 145 9.41 41.24 4.31
CA GLU A 145 9.27 40.16 3.33
C GLU A 145 10.56 39.33 3.24
N ASP A 146 11.72 39.99 3.36
CA ASP A 146 13.03 39.37 3.31
C ASP A 146 13.61 39.17 4.72
N GLU A 147 13.95 37.92 5.04
CA GLU A 147 14.52 37.51 6.32
C GLU A 147 15.88 38.18 6.59
N GLU A 148 16.70 38.37 5.55
CA GLU A 148 18.04 38.96 5.71
C GLU A 148 17.96 40.40 6.23
N VAL A 149 16.93 41.15 5.82
CA VAL A 149 16.68 42.52 6.27
C VAL A 149 16.36 42.54 7.76
N ALA A 150 15.49 41.64 8.23
CA ALA A 150 15.12 41.52 9.64
C ALA A 150 16.33 41.11 10.51
N LEU A 151 17.15 40.17 10.03
CA LEU A 151 18.37 39.72 10.70
C LEU A 151 19.41 40.84 10.84
N ARG A 152 19.62 41.64 9.79
CA ARG A 152 20.56 42.78 9.82
C ARG A 152 20.13 43.85 10.83
N LEU A 153 18.84 44.15 10.92
CA LEU A 153 18.30 45.09 11.89
C LEU A 153 18.44 44.56 13.32
N THR A 154 18.19 43.26 13.52
CA THR A 154 18.33 42.62 14.83
C THR A 154 19.79 42.54 15.28
N LYS A 155 20.74 42.26 14.37
CA LYS A 155 22.19 42.26 14.67
C LYS A 155 22.71 43.59 15.19
N ARG A 156 22.24 44.71 14.63
CA ARG A 156 22.63 46.05 15.09
C ARG A 156 21.93 46.46 16.38
N SER A 157 20.76 45.88 16.70
CA SER A 157 19.95 46.02 17.93
C SER A 157 19.48 47.43 18.30
N LYS A 158 20.25 48.49 18.04
CA LYS A 158 19.93 49.89 18.31
C LYS A 158 20.02 50.68 17.01
N HIS A 159 18.96 51.42 16.71
CA HIS A 159 18.87 52.28 15.54
C HIS A 159 18.43 53.66 15.98
N CYS A 160 19.13 54.68 15.49
CA CYS A 160 18.69 56.06 15.64
C CYS A 160 17.83 56.40 14.42
N VAL A 161 16.55 56.67 14.64
CA VAL A 161 15.60 57.01 13.57
C VAL A 161 15.20 58.46 13.74
N ASN A 162 15.27 59.23 12.65
CA ASN A 162 14.78 60.60 12.64
C ASN A 162 13.29 60.60 12.29
N LEU A 163 12.45 61.08 13.21
CA LEU A 163 11.01 61.21 13.03
C LEU A 163 10.69 62.70 12.98
N ASP A 164 10.64 63.23 11.76
CA ASP A 164 10.35 64.62 11.33
C ASP A 164 11.16 65.72 12.04
N ASP A 165 11.04 65.85 13.37
CA ASP A 165 11.73 66.86 14.19
C ASP A 165 12.43 66.28 15.45
N ARG A 166 12.43 64.96 15.65
CA ARG A 166 13.06 64.31 16.81
C ARG A 166 13.83 63.04 16.42
N THR A 167 15.06 62.93 16.91
CA THR A 167 15.84 61.69 16.85
C THR A 167 15.40 60.76 17.98
N ALA A 168 14.85 59.60 17.61
CA ALA A 168 14.43 58.56 18.55
C ALA A 168 15.40 57.37 18.49
N ASN A 169 15.87 56.95 19.66
CA ASN A 169 16.64 55.71 19.78
C ASN A 169 15.68 54.54 19.93
N VAL A 170 15.63 53.68 18.91
CA VAL A 170 14.76 52.50 18.88
C VAL A 170 15.62 51.26 19.07
N THR A 171 15.16 50.37 19.95
CA THR A 171 15.80 49.05 20.14
C THR A 171 14.97 48.00 19.41
N VAL A 172 15.59 47.28 18.49
CA VAL A 172 14.98 46.16 17.76
C VAL A 172 15.27 44.88 18.53
N LYS A 173 14.21 44.10 18.80
CA LYS A 173 14.31 42.78 19.40
C LYS A 173 13.61 41.78 18.50
N PRO A 174 14.17 40.57 18.31
CA PRO A 174 13.46 39.50 17.64
C PRO A 174 12.24 39.14 18.51
N PHE A 175 11.10 38.93 17.86
CA PHE A 175 9.86 38.58 18.52
C PHE A 175 9.44 37.20 18.05
N GLU A 176 9.53 36.21 18.94
CA GLU A 176 9.07 34.85 18.67
C GLU A 176 7.56 34.81 18.84
N PHE A 177 6.87 34.35 17.81
CA PHE A 177 5.43 34.13 17.84
C PHE A 177 5.17 32.66 18.10
N ASP A 178 4.27 32.35 19.03
CA ASP A 178 3.72 30.99 19.12
C ASP A 178 2.99 30.72 17.82
N MET A 179 3.52 29.82 16.98
CA MET A 179 2.91 29.47 15.71
C MET A 179 1.47 28.98 15.98
N GLY A 180 0.51 29.81 15.57
CA GLY A 180 -0.87 29.40 15.39
C GLY A 180 -0.93 28.35 14.30
N PHE A 181 -1.87 27.41 14.41
CA PHE A 181 -2.08 26.42 13.37
C PHE A 181 -3.33 26.77 12.58
N GLN A 182 -3.31 26.45 11.30
CA GLN A 182 -4.49 26.40 10.45
C GLN A 182 -4.56 25.02 9.84
N PHE A 183 -5.70 24.34 10.01
CA PHE A 183 -5.95 23.07 9.36
C PHE A 183 -7.36 23.02 8.79
N GLU A 184 -7.52 22.15 7.81
CA GLU A 184 -8.80 21.80 7.21
C GLU A 184 -9.10 20.33 7.47
N LEU A 185 -10.31 20.06 7.95
CA LEU A 185 -10.81 18.71 8.12
C LEU A 185 -11.73 18.39 6.93
N HIS A 186 -11.35 17.38 6.16
CA HIS A 186 -12.14 16.86 5.06
C HIS A 186 -12.95 15.66 5.54
N VAL A 187 -14.27 15.77 5.51
CA VAL A 187 -15.20 14.70 5.89
C VAL A 187 -15.99 14.29 4.68
N THR A 188 -15.98 13.00 4.38
CA THR A 188 -16.82 12.40 3.34
C THR A 188 -17.90 11.58 4.02
N VAL A 189 -19.15 11.97 3.83
CA VAL A 189 -20.32 11.22 4.33
C VAL A 189 -20.87 10.41 3.17
N SER A 190 -20.88 9.09 3.29
CA SER A 190 -21.42 8.27 2.22
C SER A 190 -22.95 8.31 2.19
N GLY A 191 -23.52 8.49 1.00
CA GLY A 191 -24.97 8.44 0.80
C GLY A 191 -25.51 7.01 0.67
N THR A 192 -24.64 6.01 0.56
CA THR A 192 -25.03 4.61 0.30
C THR A 192 -24.51 3.60 1.32
N LYS A 193 -23.45 3.97 2.05
CA LYS A 193 -22.81 3.09 3.02
C LYS A 193 -23.02 3.65 4.43
N ILE A 194 -23.44 2.77 5.32
CA ILE A 194 -23.53 3.06 6.75
C ILE A 194 -22.48 2.22 7.48
N ASN A 195 -21.84 2.82 8.47
CA ASN A 195 -21.00 2.08 9.41
C ASN A 195 -21.78 1.89 10.71
N VAL A 196 -21.83 0.66 11.22
CA VAL A 196 -22.58 0.32 12.43
C VAL A 196 -21.55 -0.10 13.49
N SER A 197 -21.36 0.75 14.51
CA SER A 197 -20.48 0.52 15.64
C SER A 197 -21.27 0.25 16.92
N ASP A 198 -20.56 -0.12 17.99
CA ASP A 198 -21.10 -0.32 19.34
C ASP A 198 -22.20 -1.39 19.40
N ILE A 199 -22.04 -2.42 18.56
CA ILE A 199 -22.91 -3.60 18.57
C ILE A 199 -22.66 -4.36 19.87
N PRO A 200 -23.69 -4.60 20.70
CA PRO A 200 -23.53 -5.40 21.91
C PRO A 200 -22.99 -6.80 21.58
N GLU A 201 -22.11 -7.36 22.42
CA GLU A 201 -21.58 -8.73 22.32
C GLU A 201 -22.65 -9.78 22.68
N LEU A 202 -23.78 -9.73 21.98
CA LEU A 202 -24.86 -10.69 22.09
C LEU A 202 -24.81 -11.63 20.88
N PRO A 203 -25.23 -12.90 21.00
CA PRO A 203 -25.18 -13.89 19.92
C PRO A 203 -26.25 -13.64 18.83
N ILE A 204 -26.41 -12.39 18.38
CA ILE A 204 -27.46 -11.98 17.45
C ILE A 204 -27.20 -12.59 16.06
N PRO A 205 -28.15 -13.35 15.48
CA PRO A 205 -28.01 -13.88 14.13
C PRO A 205 -27.87 -12.78 13.07
N GLU A 206 -27.01 -13.00 12.08
CA GLU A 206 -26.73 -12.04 11.00
C GLU A 206 -27.99 -11.66 10.21
N ASP A 207 -28.86 -12.63 9.90
CA ASP A 207 -30.10 -12.38 9.18
C ASP A 207 -31.05 -11.46 9.96
N TRP A 208 -31.11 -11.61 11.28
CA TRP A 208 -31.91 -10.74 12.14
C TRP A 208 -31.33 -9.32 12.17
N MET A 209 -30.00 -9.21 12.24
CA MET A 209 -29.30 -7.93 12.17
C MET A 209 -29.62 -7.19 10.87
N ARG A 210 -29.54 -7.90 9.75
CA ARG A 210 -29.82 -7.36 8.43
C ARG A 210 -31.27 -6.91 8.29
N ASP A 211 -32.23 -7.72 8.73
CA ASP A 211 -33.66 -7.36 8.72
C ASP A 211 -33.95 -6.11 9.57
N LYS A 212 -33.29 -5.99 10.74
CA LYS A 212 -33.42 -4.80 11.60
C LYS A 212 -32.77 -3.56 11.02
N LEU A 213 -31.56 -3.68 10.49
CA LEU A 213 -30.91 -2.57 9.80
C LEU A 213 -31.75 -2.14 8.59
N GLU A 214 -32.26 -3.10 7.82
CA GLU A 214 -33.18 -2.82 6.71
C GLU A 214 -34.39 -2.02 7.22
N LEU A 215 -35.15 -2.50 8.20
CA LEU A 215 -36.29 -1.76 8.76
C LEU A 215 -35.94 -0.37 9.32
N CYS A 216 -34.74 -0.21 9.90
CA CYS A 216 -34.24 1.08 10.41
C CYS A 216 -33.98 2.11 9.31
N PHE A 217 -33.52 1.65 8.15
CA PHE A 217 -33.14 2.50 7.01
C PHE A 217 -34.17 2.44 5.86
N TYR A 218 -35.18 1.58 5.95
CA TYR A 218 -36.25 1.40 4.98
C TYR A 218 -37.37 2.40 5.29
N LYS A 219 -37.41 3.49 4.51
CA LYS A 219 -38.43 4.57 4.49
C LYS A 219 -38.33 5.65 5.59
N THR A 220 -37.25 6.43 5.55
CA THR A 220 -37.27 7.79 6.15
C THR A 220 -38.05 8.81 5.28
N GLU A 221 -38.50 8.44 4.06
CA GLU A 221 -39.26 9.33 3.18
C GLU A 221 -40.76 9.48 3.53
N GLN A 222 -41.32 8.67 4.45
CA GLN A 222 -42.76 8.70 4.75
C GLN A 222 -43.15 9.07 6.19
N ALA A 223 -42.23 9.54 7.03
CA ALA A 223 -42.56 10.00 8.38
C ALA A 223 -42.99 11.48 8.43
N LYS A 224 -43.95 11.90 7.60
CA LYS A 224 -44.79 13.08 7.88
C LYS A 224 -45.88 12.65 8.86
N GLY A 225 -45.54 12.47 10.13
CA GLY A 225 -46.51 11.98 11.12
C GLY A 225 -45.96 11.81 12.53
N GLY A 226 -45.60 12.92 13.17
CA GLY A 226 -45.77 13.11 14.62
C GLY A 226 -44.94 12.26 15.59
N LYS A 227 -43.66 12.61 15.80
CA LYS A 227 -43.10 12.81 17.14
C LYS A 227 -41.85 13.68 17.03
N ARG A 228 -41.74 14.69 17.89
CA ARG A 228 -40.64 15.66 17.92
C ARG A 228 -39.33 14.91 18.14
N ILE A 229 -38.52 14.79 17.09
CA ILE A 229 -37.11 14.42 17.18
C ILE A 229 -36.37 15.75 17.39
N GLY A 230 -35.55 15.81 18.44
CA GLY A 230 -34.77 17.00 18.78
C GLY A 230 -33.95 17.48 17.59
N GLU A 231 -33.70 18.78 17.55
CA GLU A 231 -32.84 19.45 16.57
C GLU A 231 -31.57 18.60 16.31
N ASN A 232 -31.29 18.35 15.02
CA ASN A 232 -30.30 17.39 14.47
C ASN A 232 -30.87 15.98 14.14
N GLY A 233 -31.94 15.95 13.33
CA GLY A 233 -32.64 14.72 12.95
C GLY A 233 -32.00 13.94 11.79
N HIS A 234 -30.94 13.18 12.08
CA HIS A 234 -30.70 11.90 11.42
C HIS A 234 -30.83 10.78 12.47
N PRO A 235 -31.54 9.68 12.20
CA PRO A 235 -31.56 8.54 13.11
C PRO A 235 -30.13 8.04 13.31
N THR A 236 -29.62 8.13 14.55
CA THR A 236 -28.31 7.60 14.88
C THR A 236 -28.42 6.08 15.04
N THR A 237 -27.38 5.34 14.66
CA THR A 237 -27.30 3.88 14.82
C THR A 237 -27.67 3.46 16.24
N ARG A 238 -27.20 4.21 17.25
CA ARG A 238 -27.51 4.02 18.68
C ARG A 238 -29.01 4.06 19.00
N SER A 239 -29.75 5.01 18.44
CA SER A 239 -31.20 5.10 18.64
C SER A 239 -31.95 3.90 18.03
N CYS A 240 -31.43 3.33 16.94
CA CYS A 240 -32.00 2.12 16.36
C CYS A 240 -31.66 0.87 17.16
N TRP A 241 -30.46 0.81 17.76
CA TRP A 241 -30.07 -0.26 18.67
C TRP A 241 -30.94 -0.32 19.92
N ASP A 242 -31.19 0.82 20.57
CA ASP A 242 -32.06 0.88 21.75
C ASP A 242 -33.48 0.40 21.42
N SER A 243 -33.99 0.77 20.25
CA SER A 243 -35.27 0.28 19.73
C SER A 243 -35.23 -1.23 19.46
N CYS A 244 -34.18 -1.75 18.85
CA CYS A 244 -34.03 -3.19 18.55
C CYS A 244 -33.92 -4.05 19.82
N LEU A 245 -33.09 -3.62 20.79
CA LEU A 245 -32.93 -4.27 22.08
C LEU A 245 -34.26 -4.34 22.86
N SER A 246 -35.09 -3.30 22.74
CA SER A 246 -36.41 -3.28 23.38
C SER A 246 -37.37 -4.35 22.84
N THR A 247 -37.15 -4.85 21.62
CA THR A 247 -37.97 -5.85 20.94
C THR A 247 -37.41 -7.28 21.00
N LEU A 248 -36.23 -7.48 21.61
CA LEU A 248 -35.66 -8.82 21.76
C LEU A 248 -36.54 -9.70 22.65
N PRO A 249 -36.72 -10.99 22.30
CA PRO A 249 -37.39 -11.96 23.15
C PRO A 249 -36.66 -12.08 24.50
N ARG A 250 -37.39 -12.34 25.58
CA ARG A 250 -36.81 -12.41 26.95
C ARG A 250 -35.68 -13.43 27.12
N THR A 251 -35.54 -14.38 26.20
CA THR A 251 -34.47 -15.38 26.17
C THR A 251 -33.14 -14.85 25.65
N TRP A 252 -33.11 -13.63 25.10
CA TRP A 252 -31.96 -12.98 24.47
C TRP A 252 -31.58 -11.66 25.16
N ARG A 253 -32.23 -11.34 26.29
CA ARG A 253 -32.07 -10.10 27.03
C ARG A 253 -31.35 -10.35 28.35
#